data_AF-A0A4R9BBY9-F1
#
_entry.id   AF-A0A4R9BBY9-F1
#
_cell.length_a   1.000
_cell.length_b   1.000
_cell.length_c   1.000
_cell.angle_alpha   90.00
_cell.angle_beta   90.00
_cell.angle_gamma   90.00
#
_symmetry.space_group_name_H-M   'P 1'
#
loop_
_entity.id
_entity.type
_entity.pdbx_description
1 polymer ?
#
loop_
_entity_poly.entity_id
_entity_poly.type
_entity_poly.pdbx_seq_one_letter_code
_entity_poly.pdbx_strand_id
1 'polypeptide(L)'
;MDDPMPGNYRIARTSFGPLAPVPRGLEPDGSLDPAGWSRFDTVGRTLYSTDDRLTSFMELLAPYRTEINGARRALQKDADAMGVPLDEYWAMVVADWDEAGTMRDRWLPKVWRDGRVIYRLNYPSGWWVDITSTRTLVALSAHLDSELTDLGVTGGLTVAHVTSDDRAITTLIAGWLRDTVTLFDGTQPLGVRFISKHGHPTVEPEHAGRIGCARPTQGWTSRSKSSTISLSPSVTRT
;
A
#
# COMPACT_ATOMS: atom_id res chain seq x y z
N MET A 1 -12.62 -1.70 20.15
CA MET A 1 -11.98 -1.06 18.98
C MET A 1 -13.06 -0.27 18.31
N ASP A 2 -12.87 1.03 18.10
CA ASP A 2 -13.84 1.84 17.36
C ASP A 2 -13.97 1.28 15.93
N ASP A 3 -15.21 1.26 15.42
CA ASP A 3 -15.53 0.90 14.04
C ASP A 3 -14.58 1.60 13.04
N PRO A 4 -14.27 1.00 11.89
CA PRO A 4 -13.43 1.64 10.88
C PRO A 4 -14.09 2.95 10.44
N MET A 5 -13.56 4.08 10.92
CA MET A 5 -14.04 5.40 10.53
C MET A 5 -13.85 5.58 9.02
N PRO A 6 -14.92 5.65 8.22
CA PRO A 6 -14.79 5.77 6.77
C PRO A 6 -14.27 7.16 6.38
N GLY A 7 -13.48 7.22 5.32
CA GLY A 7 -12.94 8.48 4.80
C GLY A 7 -11.58 8.28 4.14
N ASN A 8 -11.04 9.31 3.50
CA ASN A 8 -9.74 9.19 2.86
C ASN A 8 -8.64 9.56 3.86
N TYR A 9 -7.85 8.59 4.30
CA TYR A 9 -6.79 8.81 5.29
C TYR A 9 -5.42 8.70 4.67
N ARG A 10 -4.51 9.57 5.10
CA ARG A 10 -3.10 9.56 4.69
C ARG A 10 -2.22 9.77 5.91
N ILE A 11 -1.26 8.89 6.14
CA ILE A 11 -0.22 9.11 7.14
C ILE A 11 1.04 9.58 6.41
N ALA A 12 1.55 10.75 6.79
CA ALA A 12 2.75 11.33 6.19
C ALA A 12 3.70 11.84 7.28
N ARG A 13 4.99 11.95 6.94
CA ARG A 13 5.95 12.63 7.82
C ARG A 13 5.57 14.10 7.92
N THR A 14 5.70 14.68 9.11
CA THR A 14 5.38 16.09 9.38
C THR A 14 6.17 17.05 8.49
N SER A 15 7.38 16.66 8.07
CA SER A 15 8.26 17.43 7.17
C SER A 15 7.73 17.60 5.73
N PHE A 16 6.83 16.73 5.27
CA PHE A 16 6.31 16.75 3.89
C PHE A 16 4.86 17.26 3.79
N GLY A 17 4.25 17.64 4.93
CA GLY A 17 2.85 18.05 4.98
C GLY A 17 1.85 16.99 4.47
N PRO A 18 0.55 17.32 4.43
CA PRO A 18 -0.49 16.41 3.97
C PRO A 18 -0.45 16.14 2.46
N LEU A 19 -0.07 17.15 1.66
CA LEU A 19 -0.25 17.18 0.20
C LEU A 19 1.06 17.30 -0.59
N ALA A 20 2.22 17.28 0.05
CA ALA A 20 3.51 17.45 -0.63
C ALA A 20 4.42 16.20 -0.49
N PRO A 21 3.99 15.02 -0.99
CA PRO A 21 4.89 13.86 -1.12
C PRO A 21 6.09 14.25 -1.98
N VAL A 22 7.25 13.66 -1.72
CA VAL A 22 8.47 13.87 -2.51
C VAL A 22 8.17 13.72 -4.01
N PRO A 23 8.58 14.67 -4.86
CA PRO A 23 8.31 14.57 -6.27
C PRO A 23 9.24 13.52 -6.91
N ARG A 24 8.73 12.79 -7.89
CA ARG A 24 9.50 11.93 -8.79
C ARG A 24 9.96 12.73 -9.99
N GLY A 25 11.19 12.51 -10.40
CA GLY A 25 11.80 13.15 -11.56
C GLY A 25 12.24 12.11 -12.59
N LEU A 26 12.63 12.60 -13.75
CA LEU A 26 13.39 11.82 -14.72
C LEU A 26 14.86 11.79 -14.28
N GLU A 27 15.59 10.78 -14.75
CA GLU A 27 17.04 10.74 -14.63
C GLU A 27 17.69 11.87 -15.45
N PRO A 28 18.98 12.20 -15.20
CA PRO A 28 19.66 13.29 -15.91
C PRO A 28 19.69 13.15 -17.44
N ASP A 29 19.63 11.92 -17.95
CA ASP A 29 19.57 11.61 -19.39
C ASP A 29 18.14 11.66 -19.96
N GLY A 30 17.15 12.02 -19.14
CA GLY A 30 15.74 12.07 -19.50
C GLY A 30 15.01 10.73 -19.42
N SER A 31 15.68 9.65 -19.01
CA SER A 31 15.06 8.34 -18.85
C SER A 31 14.21 8.25 -17.56
N LEU A 32 13.35 7.24 -17.49
CA LEU A 32 12.48 6.96 -16.35
C LEU A 32 12.91 5.64 -15.69
N ASP A 33 13.36 5.71 -14.43
CA ASP A 33 13.63 4.53 -13.59
C ASP A 33 12.65 4.48 -12.40
N PRO A 34 11.55 3.69 -12.52
CA PRO A 34 10.53 3.62 -11.49
C PRO A 34 10.79 2.50 -10.47
N ALA A 35 11.90 1.75 -10.56
CA ALA A 35 12.11 0.53 -9.75
C ALA A 35 12.04 0.82 -8.24
N GLY A 36 12.52 1.98 -7.80
CA GLY A 36 12.46 2.44 -6.40
C GLY A 36 11.17 3.18 -6.01
N TRP A 37 10.19 3.30 -6.91
CA TRP A 37 8.99 4.10 -6.67
C TRP A 37 7.86 3.28 -6.04
N SER A 38 6.85 3.97 -5.52
CA SER A 38 5.61 3.30 -5.08
C SER A 38 4.78 2.89 -6.31
N ARG A 39 3.88 1.91 -6.13
CA ARG A 39 3.26 1.16 -7.24
C ARG A 39 2.77 2.04 -8.38
N PHE A 40 1.96 3.06 -8.11
CA PHE A 40 1.37 3.90 -9.15
C PHE A 40 1.96 5.32 -9.11
N ASP A 41 3.23 5.44 -8.73
CA ASP A 41 3.92 6.71 -8.84
C ASP A 41 4.07 7.12 -10.30
N THR A 42 4.06 8.42 -10.55
CA THR A 42 4.30 9.04 -11.85
C THR A 42 5.27 10.20 -11.64
N VAL A 43 5.85 10.72 -12.73
CA VAL A 43 6.65 11.97 -12.67
C VAL A 43 5.80 13.08 -12.02
N GLY A 44 6.42 13.86 -11.13
CA GLY A 44 5.71 14.81 -10.27
C GLY A 44 5.31 14.18 -8.94
N ARG A 45 4.08 14.42 -8.47
CA ARG A 45 3.66 14.03 -7.11
C ARG A 45 2.50 13.04 -7.17
N THR A 46 2.65 11.93 -6.47
CA THR A 46 1.59 10.94 -6.28
C THR A 46 1.16 10.90 -4.82
N LEU A 47 -0.14 11.10 -4.58
CA LEU A 47 -0.74 10.94 -3.26
C LEU A 47 -1.30 9.53 -3.12
N TYR A 48 -1.14 8.97 -1.93
CA TYR A 48 -1.83 7.75 -1.51
C TYR A 48 -2.65 8.08 -0.28
N SER A 49 -3.91 7.65 -0.30
CA SER A 49 -4.79 7.59 0.86
C SER A 49 -5.58 6.28 0.85
N THR A 50 -6.20 5.93 1.97
CA THR A 50 -7.01 4.71 2.14
C THR A 50 -8.43 5.07 2.57
N ASP A 51 -9.41 4.22 2.28
CA ASP A 51 -10.84 4.43 2.62
C ASP A 51 -11.17 4.36 4.12
N ASP A 52 -10.22 3.92 4.94
CA ASP A 52 -10.36 3.88 6.39
C ASP A 52 -9.02 4.06 7.10
N ARG A 53 -9.10 4.46 8.37
CA ARG A 53 -7.95 4.76 9.22
C ARG A 53 -7.07 3.53 9.51
N LEU A 54 -7.66 2.37 9.70
CA LEU A 54 -6.93 1.15 10.07
C LEU A 54 -6.11 0.63 8.89
N THR A 55 -6.65 0.64 7.67
CA THR A 55 -5.89 0.31 6.44
C THR A 55 -4.69 1.24 6.26
N SER A 56 -4.84 2.54 6.55
CA SER A 56 -3.73 3.51 6.53
C SER A 56 -2.58 3.11 7.44
N PHE A 57 -2.88 2.66 8.67
CA PHE A 57 -1.86 2.16 9.59
C PHE A 57 -1.26 0.83 9.11
N MET A 58 -2.08 -0.09 8.61
CA MET A 58 -1.62 -1.39 8.13
C MET A 58 -0.64 -1.26 6.95
N GLU A 59 -0.95 -0.39 5.99
CA GLU A 59 -0.05 -0.06 4.87
C GLU A 59 1.26 0.57 5.36
N LEU A 60 1.18 1.51 6.31
CA LEU A 60 2.36 2.16 6.87
C LEU A 60 3.28 1.18 7.64
N LEU A 61 2.71 0.20 8.33
CA LEU A 61 3.44 -0.75 9.16
C LEU A 61 3.93 -1.98 8.40
N ALA A 62 3.43 -2.23 7.19
CA ALA A 62 3.75 -3.43 6.44
C ALA A 62 5.26 -3.63 6.18
N PRO A 63 6.03 -2.61 5.76
CA PRO A 63 7.48 -2.78 5.58
C PRO A 63 8.19 -3.16 6.87
N TYR A 64 7.82 -2.52 8.00
CA TYR A 64 8.40 -2.80 9.31
C TYR A 64 8.11 -4.23 9.76
N ARG A 65 6.90 -4.75 9.50
CA ARG A 65 6.57 -6.16 9.79
C ARG A 65 7.45 -7.11 8.99
N THR A 66 7.71 -6.79 7.72
CA THR A 66 8.61 -7.60 6.87
C THR A 66 10.05 -7.56 7.37
N GLU A 67 10.55 -6.37 7.72
CA GLU A 67 11.90 -6.18 8.28
C GLU A 67 12.09 -6.92 9.61
N ILE A 68 11.16 -6.75 10.56
CA ILE A 68 11.20 -7.43 11.87
C ILE A 68 11.18 -8.95 11.69
N ASN A 69 10.30 -9.47 10.82
CA ASN A 69 10.27 -10.90 10.53
C ASN A 69 11.55 -11.38 9.82
N GLY A 70 12.18 -10.53 9.00
CA GLY A 70 13.49 -10.80 8.40
C GLY A 70 14.59 -10.89 9.44
N ALA A 71 14.66 -9.92 10.36
CA ALA A 71 15.60 -9.90 11.46
C ALA A 71 15.43 -11.13 12.36
N ARG A 72 14.19 -11.48 12.71
CA ARG A 72 13.90 -12.71 13.48
C ARG A 72 14.39 -13.96 12.75
N ARG A 73 14.14 -14.10 11.45
CA ARG A 73 14.64 -15.25 10.67
C ARG A 73 16.17 -15.31 10.62
N ALA A 74 16.87 -14.17 10.67
CA ALA A 74 18.33 -14.14 10.65
C ALA A 74 18.94 -14.77 11.92
N LEU A 75 18.21 -14.80 13.04
CA LEU A 75 18.63 -15.42 14.31
C LEU A 75 18.55 -16.95 14.31
N GLN A 76 18.07 -17.58 13.23
CA GLN A 76 17.92 -19.03 13.18
C GLN A 76 19.25 -19.76 13.45
N LYS A 77 20.36 -19.24 12.94
CA LYS A 77 21.69 -19.85 13.14
C LYS A 77 22.10 -19.87 14.61
N ASP A 78 21.77 -18.84 15.35
CA ASP A 78 22.12 -18.72 16.77
C ASP A 78 21.21 -19.62 17.62
N ALA A 79 19.93 -19.69 17.28
CA ALA A 79 18.98 -20.62 17.90
C ALA A 79 19.43 -22.08 17.71
N ASP A 80 19.82 -22.45 16.48
CA ASP A 80 20.33 -23.78 16.15
C ASP A 80 21.62 -24.10 16.92
N ALA A 81 22.53 -23.13 17.07
CA ALA A 81 23.77 -23.28 17.83
C ALA A 81 23.53 -23.49 19.33
N MET A 82 22.47 -22.87 19.89
CA MET A 82 22.06 -23.06 21.28
C MET A 82 21.18 -24.30 21.49
N GLY A 83 20.72 -24.96 20.42
CA GLY A 83 19.87 -26.14 20.50
C GLY A 83 18.44 -25.84 20.95
N VAL A 84 17.95 -24.60 20.75
CA VAL A 84 16.59 -24.18 21.12
C VAL A 84 15.78 -23.77 19.89
N PRO A 85 14.43 -23.89 19.92
CA PRO A 85 13.58 -23.36 18.85
C PRO A 85 13.74 -21.84 18.67
N LEU A 86 13.63 -21.34 17.43
CA LEU A 86 13.74 -19.90 17.13
C LEU A 86 12.79 -19.02 17.95
N ASP A 87 11.58 -19.52 18.23
CA ASP A 87 10.57 -18.79 19.01
C ASP A 87 11.00 -18.62 20.48
N GLU A 88 11.66 -19.64 21.03
CA GLU A 88 12.21 -19.62 22.39
C GLU A 88 13.43 -18.71 22.45
N TYR A 89 14.34 -18.83 21.48
CA TYR A 89 15.48 -17.93 21.35
C TYR A 89 15.06 -16.47 21.21
N TRP A 90 14.04 -16.19 20.40
CA TRP A 90 13.46 -14.86 20.27
C TRP A 90 12.93 -14.34 21.61
N ALA A 91 12.22 -15.17 22.37
CA ALA A 91 11.71 -14.78 23.69
C ALA A 91 12.84 -14.42 24.67
N MET A 92 13.98 -15.12 24.61
CA MET A 92 15.17 -14.81 25.40
C MET A 92 15.74 -13.44 25.02
N VAL A 93 15.93 -13.18 23.71
CA VAL A 93 16.43 -11.89 23.20
C VAL A 93 15.52 -10.73 23.64
N VAL A 94 14.19 -10.94 23.58
CA VAL A 94 13.21 -9.93 24.01
C VAL A 94 13.31 -9.68 25.51
N ALA A 95 13.49 -10.72 26.32
CA ALA A 95 13.65 -10.59 27.77
C ALA A 95 14.93 -9.81 28.13
N ASP A 96 16.04 -10.08 27.45
CA ASP A 96 17.31 -9.35 27.64
C ASP A 96 17.15 -7.86 27.28
N TRP A 97 16.42 -7.55 26.20
CA TRP A 97 16.12 -6.18 25.81
C TRP A 97 15.25 -5.44 26.83
N ASP A 98 14.24 -6.13 27.38
CA ASP A 98 13.37 -5.59 28.42
C ASP A 98 14.15 -5.32 29.72
N GLU A 99 15.06 -6.22 30.13
CA GLU A 99 15.93 -6.06 31.30
C GLU A 99 16.94 -4.91 31.12
N ALA A 100 17.51 -4.78 29.92
CA ALA A 100 18.44 -3.70 29.58
C ALA A 100 17.76 -2.31 29.52
N GLY A 101 16.45 -2.22 29.73
CA GLY A 101 15.68 -0.97 29.63
C GLY A 101 15.64 -0.41 28.20
N THR A 102 15.93 -1.24 27.20
CA THR A 102 15.82 -0.87 25.80
C THR A 102 14.35 -0.88 25.34
N MET A 103 14.09 -0.37 24.14
CA MET A 103 12.72 -0.28 23.63
C MET A 103 12.13 -1.69 23.43
N ARG A 104 10.96 -1.96 24.02
CA ARG A 104 10.32 -3.29 23.98
C ARG A 104 10.07 -3.81 22.56
N ASP A 105 10.00 -5.13 22.40
CA ASP A 105 9.64 -5.74 21.12
C ASP A 105 8.33 -5.16 20.55
N ARG A 106 8.32 -4.97 19.23
CA ARG A 106 7.20 -4.38 18.44
C ARG A 106 6.90 -2.92 18.76
N TRP A 107 7.72 -2.23 19.55
CA TRP A 107 7.57 -0.79 19.74
C TRP A 107 8.19 -0.03 18.58
N LEU A 108 7.40 0.88 18.00
CA LEU A 108 7.90 1.80 16.99
C LEU A 108 8.75 2.88 17.69
N PRO A 109 9.96 3.19 17.15
CA PRO A 109 10.80 4.24 17.70
C PRO A 109 10.06 5.55 17.93
N LYS A 110 10.35 6.24 19.04
CA LYS A 110 9.70 7.52 19.37
C LYS A 110 9.79 8.52 18.21
N VAL A 111 10.96 8.63 17.58
CA VAL A 111 11.17 9.47 16.38
C VAL A 111 10.25 9.08 15.23
N TRP A 112 9.95 7.78 15.09
CA TRP A 112 9.01 7.31 14.07
C TRP A 112 7.57 7.74 14.37
N ARG A 113 7.16 7.59 15.64
CA ARG A 113 5.80 7.90 16.13
C ARG A 113 5.52 9.40 16.06
N ASP A 114 6.46 10.20 16.57
CA ASP A 114 6.29 11.65 16.67
C ASP A 114 6.53 12.36 15.32
N GLY A 115 7.27 11.71 14.41
CA GLY A 115 7.57 12.26 13.09
C GLY A 115 6.43 12.17 12.08
N ARG A 116 5.26 11.64 12.43
CA ARG A 116 4.15 11.38 11.51
C ARG A 116 2.81 11.86 12.06
N VAL A 117 1.96 12.29 11.14
CA VAL A 117 0.57 12.71 11.43
C VAL A 117 -0.36 12.01 10.46
N ILE A 118 -1.53 11.62 10.95
CA ILE A 118 -2.64 11.16 10.12
C ILE A 118 -3.48 12.35 9.68
N TYR A 119 -3.79 12.41 8.39
CA TYR A 119 -4.61 13.45 7.78
C TYR A 119 -5.86 12.80 7.20
N ARG A 120 -7.00 13.50 7.32
CA ARG A 120 -8.19 13.20 6.54
C ARG A 120 -8.22 14.11 5.31
N LEU A 121 -8.25 13.51 4.14
CA LEU A 121 -8.31 14.19 2.85
C LEU A 121 -9.75 14.28 2.36
N ASN A 122 -10.09 15.42 1.77
CA ASN A 122 -11.35 15.62 1.07
C ASN A 122 -11.04 15.81 -0.42
N TYR A 123 -11.53 14.89 -1.24
CA TYR A 123 -11.42 14.97 -2.70
C TYR A 123 -12.66 15.66 -3.27
N PRO A 124 -12.54 16.36 -4.41
CA PRO A 124 -13.71 16.82 -5.16
C PRO A 124 -14.54 15.61 -5.64
N SER A 125 -15.80 15.87 -6.02
CA SER A 125 -16.61 14.88 -6.71
C SER A 125 -16.00 14.54 -8.08
N GLY A 126 -15.98 13.26 -8.44
CA GLY A 126 -15.46 12.81 -9.73
C GLY A 126 -15.27 11.31 -9.76
N TRP A 127 -14.66 10.82 -10.84
CA TRP A 127 -14.52 9.40 -11.12
C TRP A 127 -13.16 8.85 -10.71
N TRP A 128 -13.19 7.63 -10.19
CA TRP A 128 -12.02 6.84 -9.84
C TRP A 128 -11.92 5.64 -10.78
N VAL A 129 -10.73 5.40 -11.34
CA VAL A 129 -10.49 4.24 -12.20
C VAL A 129 -10.22 3.03 -11.32
N ASP A 130 -11.14 2.07 -11.30
CA ASP A 130 -10.86 0.74 -10.71
C ASP A 130 -9.92 -0.03 -11.63
N ILE A 131 -8.68 -0.20 -11.20
CA ILE A 131 -7.63 -0.85 -12.00
C ILE A 131 -7.77 -2.37 -12.06
N THR A 132 -8.60 -2.94 -11.20
CA THR A 132 -8.84 -4.40 -11.14
C THR A 132 -10.03 -4.84 -11.98
N SER A 133 -10.84 -3.89 -12.47
CA SER A 133 -11.97 -4.17 -13.33
C SER A 133 -11.52 -4.76 -14.68
N THR A 134 -12.13 -5.86 -15.09
CA THR A 134 -11.88 -6.49 -16.40
C THR A 134 -12.07 -5.51 -17.55
N ARG A 135 -13.06 -4.60 -17.47
CA ARG A 135 -13.29 -3.60 -18.51
C ARG A 135 -12.15 -2.60 -18.60
N THR A 136 -11.60 -2.18 -17.46
CA THR A 136 -10.44 -1.29 -17.40
C THR A 136 -9.21 -1.99 -17.98
N LEU A 137 -8.95 -3.24 -17.58
CA LEU A 137 -7.80 -4.01 -18.06
C LEU A 137 -7.84 -4.21 -19.58
N VAL A 138 -9.00 -4.57 -20.14
CA VAL A 138 -9.18 -4.73 -21.60
C VAL A 138 -8.94 -3.40 -22.33
N ALA A 139 -9.52 -2.31 -21.83
CA ALA A 139 -9.33 -0.99 -22.44
C ALA A 139 -7.85 -0.55 -22.42
N LEU A 140 -7.19 -0.67 -21.27
CA LEU A 140 -5.77 -0.35 -21.14
C LEU A 140 -4.89 -1.22 -22.03
N SER A 141 -5.19 -2.52 -22.13
CA SER A 141 -4.45 -3.44 -23.02
C SER A 141 -4.53 -3.00 -24.47
N ALA A 142 -5.71 -2.59 -24.93
CA ALA A 142 -5.91 -2.14 -26.30
C ALA A 142 -5.21 -0.79 -26.58
N HIS A 143 -5.17 0.11 -25.59
CA HIS A 143 -4.60 1.45 -25.77
C HIS A 143 -3.08 1.53 -25.58
N LEU A 144 -2.50 0.61 -24.81
CA LEU A 144 -1.07 0.58 -24.48
C LEU A 144 -0.37 -0.66 -25.08
N ASP A 145 -0.93 -1.26 -26.13
CA ASP A 145 -0.47 -2.56 -26.65
C ASP A 145 1.02 -2.57 -27.00
N SER A 146 1.50 -1.52 -27.66
CA SER A 146 2.93 -1.38 -28.03
C SER A 146 3.81 -1.25 -26.79
N GLU A 147 3.48 -0.31 -25.90
CA GLU A 147 4.26 -0.01 -24.71
C GLU A 147 4.28 -1.19 -23.73
N LEU A 148 3.17 -1.93 -23.63
CA LEU A 148 3.07 -3.15 -22.83
C LEU A 148 3.89 -4.28 -23.44
N THR A 149 3.87 -4.43 -24.77
CA THR A 149 4.69 -5.43 -25.47
C THR A 149 6.17 -5.16 -25.26
N ASP A 150 6.61 -3.90 -25.31
CA ASP A 150 7.99 -3.50 -25.03
C ASP A 150 8.42 -3.81 -23.58
N LEU A 151 7.47 -3.79 -22.64
CA LEU A 151 7.66 -4.23 -21.26
C LEU A 151 7.49 -5.76 -21.07
N GLY A 152 7.36 -6.52 -22.16
CA GLY A 152 7.23 -7.98 -22.13
C GLY A 152 5.84 -8.50 -21.74
N VAL A 153 4.83 -7.64 -21.66
CA VAL A 153 3.45 -8.02 -21.40
C VAL A 153 2.79 -8.42 -22.73
N THR A 154 2.54 -9.71 -22.90
CA THR A 154 1.86 -10.25 -24.09
C THR A 154 0.48 -10.81 -23.73
N GLY A 155 -0.48 -10.70 -24.66
CA GLY A 155 -1.84 -11.20 -24.44
C GLY A 155 -2.72 -10.34 -23.54
N GLY A 156 -2.28 -9.11 -23.22
CA GLY A 156 -3.03 -8.12 -22.46
C GLY A 156 -2.76 -8.12 -20.95
N LEU A 157 -3.21 -7.04 -20.31
CA LEU A 157 -3.12 -6.83 -18.88
C LEU A 157 -4.03 -7.79 -18.11
N THR A 158 -3.54 -8.21 -16.95
CA THR A 158 -4.27 -9.03 -16.00
C THR A 158 -4.20 -8.37 -14.63
N VAL A 159 -5.03 -8.83 -13.69
CA VAL A 159 -4.96 -8.38 -12.30
C VAL A 159 -3.57 -8.61 -11.70
N ALA A 160 -2.86 -9.67 -12.12
CA ALA A 160 -1.51 -9.94 -11.66
C ALA A 160 -0.54 -8.81 -12.04
N HIS A 161 -0.61 -8.31 -13.28
CA HIS A 161 0.24 -7.20 -13.73
C HIS A 161 0.06 -5.95 -12.88
N VAL A 162 -1.19 -5.52 -12.67
CA VAL A 162 -1.51 -4.27 -11.94
C VAL A 162 -1.38 -4.38 -10.42
N THR A 163 -1.19 -5.59 -9.88
CA THR A 163 -0.92 -5.83 -8.44
C THR A 163 0.53 -6.24 -8.17
N SER A 164 1.33 -6.42 -9.22
CA SER A 164 2.72 -6.87 -9.14
C SER A 164 3.65 -5.83 -8.51
N ASP A 165 4.91 -6.23 -8.35
CA ASP A 165 5.99 -5.34 -7.97
C ASP A 165 6.74 -4.72 -9.17
N ASP A 166 6.29 -4.99 -10.40
CA ASP A 166 6.80 -4.34 -11.60
C ASP A 166 6.29 -2.89 -11.66
N ARG A 167 7.21 -1.95 -11.41
CA ARG A 167 6.90 -0.53 -11.38
C ARG A 167 6.88 0.09 -12.77
N ALA A 168 7.50 -0.52 -13.77
CA ALA A 168 7.46 0.01 -15.13
C ALA A 168 6.02 -0.06 -15.67
N ILE A 169 5.37 -1.21 -15.52
CA ILE A 169 3.98 -1.42 -15.95
C ILE A 169 3.02 -0.47 -15.22
N THR A 170 3.10 -0.41 -13.89
CA THR A 170 2.14 0.37 -13.10
C THR A 170 2.36 1.88 -13.20
N THR A 171 3.61 2.33 -13.42
CA THR A 171 3.94 3.74 -13.70
C THR A 171 3.45 4.14 -15.09
N LEU A 172 3.66 3.30 -16.11
CA LEU A 172 3.16 3.54 -17.48
C LEU A 172 1.64 3.75 -17.46
N ILE A 173 0.91 2.83 -16.83
CA ILE A 173 -0.56 2.90 -16.74
C ILE A 173 -1.00 4.16 -16.00
N ALA A 174 -0.41 4.45 -14.84
CA ALA A 174 -0.79 5.62 -14.04
C ALA A 174 -0.49 6.94 -14.77
N GLY A 175 0.64 7.01 -15.48
CA GLY A 175 1.01 8.16 -16.30
C GLY A 175 0.01 8.38 -17.44
N TRP A 176 -0.29 7.33 -18.20
CA TRP A 176 -1.24 7.42 -19.31
C TRP A 176 -2.66 7.83 -18.84
N LEU A 177 -3.14 7.25 -17.75
CA LEU A 177 -4.43 7.63 -17.15
C LEU A 177 -4.48 9.10 -16.71
N ARG A 178 -3.36 9.63 -16.21
CA ARG A 178 -3.25 11.00 -15.70
C ARG A 178 -3.12 12.04 -16.82
N ASP A 179 -2.36 11.72 -17.86
CA ASP A 179 -1.91 12.71 -18.84
C ASP A 179 -2.74 12.66 -20.14
N THR A 180 -3.38 11.52 -20.44
CA THR A 180 -4.02 11.29 -21.74
C THR A 180 -5.54 11.08 -21.64
N VAL A 181 -6.05 10.46 -20.57
CA VAL A 181 -7.44 9.99 -20.54
C VAL A 181 -8.42 11.11 -20.24
N THR A 182 -9.35 11.34 -21.16
CA THR A 182 -10.56 12.12 -20.88
C THR A 182 -11.76 11.17 -20.77
N LEU A 183 -12.54 11.33 -19.71
CA LEU A 183 -13.73 10.52 -19.44
C LEU A 183 -14.92 10.96 -20.30
N PHE A 184 -15.98 10.16 -20.30
CA PHE A 184 -17.19 10.39 -21.11
C PHE A 184 -17.90 11.72 -20.79
N ASP A 185 -17.69 12.28 -19.60
CA ASP A 185 -18.24 13.56 -19.16
C ASP A 185 -17.29 14.75 -19.42
N GLY A 186 -16.19 14.52 -20.14
CA GLY A 186 -15.17 15.52 -20.44
C GLY A 186 -14.20 15.79 -19.30
N THR A 187 -14.34 15.12 -18.15
CA THR A 187 -13.44 15.30 -17.01
C THR A 187 -12.22 14.36 -17.09
N GLN A 188 -11.20 14.67 -16.29
CA GLN A 188 -10.07 13.76 -16.05
C GLN A 188 -10.42 12.83 -14.87
N PRO A 189 -9.93 11.59 -14.85
CA PRO A 189 -10.07 10.75 -13.68
C PRO A 189 -9.39 11.41 -12.49
N LEU A 190 -10.03 11.32 -11.31
CA LEU A 190 -9.40 11.79 -10.07
C LEU A 190 -8.12 11.01 -9.80
N GLY A 191 -8.13 9.71 -10.10
CA GLY A 191 -6.97 8.84 -10.23
C GLY A 191 -7.38 7.37 -10.14
N VAL A 192 -6.52 6.55 -9.57
CA VAL A 192 -6.67 5.08 -9.54
C VAL A 192 -7.15 4.59 -8.17
N ARG A 193 -8.04 3.60 -8.18
CA ARG A 193 -8.49 2.80 -7.04
C ARG A 193 -7.96 1.38 -7.17
N PHE A 194 -7.33 0.87 -6.11
CA PHE A 194 -6.81 -0.49 -6.06
C PHE A 194 -6.91 -1.10 -4.65
N ILE A 195 -6.85 -2.43 -4.59
CA ILE A 195 -6.91 -3.18 -3.34
C ILE A 195 -5.55 -3.15 -2.62
N SER A 196 -5.58 -2.79 -1.34
CA SER A 196 -4.43 -2.88 -0.43
C SER A 196 -3.89 -4.32 -0.34
N LYS A 197 -2.56 -4.49 -0.39
CA LYS A 197 -1.90 -5.81 -0.22
C LYS A 197 -1.95 -6.29 1.24
N HIS A 198 -2.10 -5.37 2.19
CA HIS A 198 -1.83 -5.66 3.60
C HIS A 198 -3.08 -5.86 4.46
N GLY A 199 -4.27 -5.59 3.91
CA GLY A 199 -5.55 -6.06 4.44
C GLY A 199 -5.90 -5.61 5.86
N HIS A 200 -7.07 -6.05 6.32
CA HIS A 200 -7.52 -5.88 7.71
C HIS A 200 -7.26 -7.18 8.45
N PRO A 201 -6.76 -7.16 9.70
CA PRO A 201 -6.85 -8.34 10.55
C PRO A 201 -8.33 -8.64 10.80
N THR A 202 -8.75 -9.90 10.61
CA THR A 202 -10.07 -10.36 11.06
C THR A 202 -10.10 -10.25 12.58
N VAL A 203 -10.94 -9.36 13.09
CA VAL A 203 -11.30 -9.30 14.51
C VAL A 203 -12.53 -10.16 14.71
N GLU A 204 -12.41 -11.29 15.41
CA GLU A 204 -13.52 -11.84 16.20
C GLU A 204 -13.01 -12.38 17.54
N PRO A 205 -13.89 -12.38 18.57
CA PRO A 205 -13.50 -12.10 19.94
C PRO A 205 -13.25 -13.38 20.75
N GLU A 206 -12.49 -13.19 21.83
CA GLU A 206 -12.09 -14.16 22.86
C GLU A 206 -11.44 -15.49 22.41
N HIS A 207 -10.12 -15.43 22.19
CA HIS A 207 -9.14 -16.51 22.35
C HIS A 207 -9.27 -17.74 21.43
N ALA A 208 -8.69 -17.72 20.22
CA ALA A 208 -8.54 -18.95 19.44
C ALA A 208 -7.31 -19.00 18.54
N GLY A 209 -6.38 -19.91 18.87
CA GLY A 209 -5.70 -20.71 17.87
C GLY A 209 -6.60 -21.87 17.44
N ARG A 210 -6.40 -22.30 16.18
CA ARG A 210 -6.85 -23.51 15.47
C ARG A 210 -7.73 -23.25 14.24
N ILE A 211 -7.22 -23.83 13.17
CA ILE A 211 -7.65 -23.87 11.76
C ILE A 211 -8.98 -24.63 11.62
N GLY A 212 -9.87 -24.16 10.73
CA GLY A 212 -11.02 -24.94 10.28
C GLY A 212 -11.90 -24.22 9.26
N CYS A 213 -11.92 -24.72 8.01
CA CYS A 213 -12.77 -24.28 6.90
C CYS A 213 -14.28 -24.34 7.20
N ALA A 214 -15.04 -23.40 6.62
CA ALA A 214 -16.41 -23.65 6.13
C ALA A 214 -16.75 -22.77 4.91
N ARG A 215 -17.46 -23.38 3.96
CA ARG A 215 -17.85 -22.89 2.62
C ARG A 215 -19.12 -21.99 2.67
N PRO A 216 -19.49 -21.35 1.55
CA PRO A 216 -20.20 -20.08 1.53
C PRO A 216 -21.72 -20.23 1.52
N THR A 217 -22.42 -19.27 2.11
CA THR A 217 -23.81 -18.96 1.78
C THR A 217 -23.92 -17.53 1.29
N GLN A 218 -24.60 -17.42 0.15
CA GLN A 218 -24.93 -16.26 -0.66
C GLN A 218 -25.29 -14.99 0.13
N GLY A 219 -24.90 -13.84 -0.40
CA GLY A 219 -25.44 -12.54 -0.02
C GLY A 219 -24.49 -11.41 -0.37
N TRP A 220 -24.75 -10.73 -1.48
CA TRP A 220 -24.02 -9.55 -1.93
C TRP A 220 -23.82 -8.48 -0.84
N THR A 221 -22.58 -8.07 -0.60
CA THR A 221 -22.13 -6.66 -0.46
C THR A 221 -20.61 -6.62 -0.60
N SER A 222 -20.09 -6.36 -1.81
CA SER A 222 -18.65 -6.16 -1.99
C SER A 222 -18.25 -4.78 -1.45
N ARG A 223 -17.84 -4.72 -0.19
CA ARG A 223 -17.06 -3.59 0.33
C ARG A 223 -15.65 -3.68 -0.27
N SER A 224 -15.45 -3.01 -1.41
CA SER A 224 -14.11 -2.86 -2.00
C SER A 224 -13.28 -1.88 -1.18
N LYS A 225 -11.99 -2.19 -1.05
CA LYS A 225 -10.96 -1.44 -0.32
C LYS A 225 -10.20 -0.58 -1.33
N SER A 226 -10.16 0.74 -1.17
CA SER A 226 -9.41 1.66 -2.04
C SER A 226 -8.11 2.13 -1.42
N SER A 227 -7.07 2.19 -2.25
CA SER A 227 -6.01 3.19 -2.16
C SER A 227 -6.08 4.13 -3.37
N THR A 228 -5.88 5.43 -3.16
CA THR A 228 -6.46 6.52 -3.99
C THR A 228 -5.40 7.59 -4.38
N ILE A 229 -5.28 7.96 -5.67
CA ILE A 229 -4.34 8.95 -6.26
C ILE A 229 -5.05 10.23 -6.71
N SER A 230 -4.65 11.46 -6.37
CA SER A 230 -5.37 12.67 -6.85
C SER A 230 -4.51 13.85 -7.24
N LEU A 231 -5.08 14.71 -8.11
CA LEU A 231 -4.51 15.96 -8.59
C LEU A 231 -4.76 17.19 -7.71
N SER A 232 -5.70 17.24 -6.74
CA SER A 232 -5.82 18.35 -5.76
C SER A 232 -6.85 18.08 -4.65
N PRO A 233 -6.46 17.51 -3.50
CA PRO A 233 -7.34 17.37 -2.33
C PRO A 233 -7.28 18.60 -1.41
N SER A 234 -8.29 18.77 -0.56
CA SER A 234 -8.22 19.64 0.63
C SER A 234 -8.04 18.81 1.91
N VAL A 235 -7.64 19.44 3.02
CA VAL A 235 -7.20 18.73 4.24
C VAL A 235 -7.98 19.20 5.45
N THR A 236 -8.46 18.26 6.25
CA THR A 236 -8.93 18.51 7.61
C THR A 236 -8.00 17.80 8.59
N ARG A 237 -7.50 18.54 9.58
CA ARG A 237 -6.70 17.96 10.66
C ARG A 237 -7.65 17.31 11.67
N THR A 238 -7.49 16.02 11.90
CA THR A 238 -8.21 15.24 12.92
C THR A 238 -7.28 14.95 14.09
#